data_AF-A0A7X5HXS2-F1
#
_entry.id   AF-A0A7X5HXS2-F1
#
_cell.length_a   1.000
_cell.length_b   1.000
_cell.length_c   1.000
_cell.angle_alpha   90.00
_cell.angle_beta   90.00
_cell.angle_gamma   90.00
#
_symmetry.space_group_name_H-M   'P 1'
#
loop_
_entity.id
_entity.type
_entity.pdbx_description
1 polymer ?
#
loop_
_entity_poly.entity_id
_entity_poly.type
_entity_poly.pdbx_seq_one_letter_code
_entity_poly.pdbx_strand_id
1 'polypeptide(L)'
;MNLDTFISCETNIFDVNDSRLKTWGNRWSSSFDWRGYDQIEMNEEELNNLVEPLNGMSYAGSDLILKPALPEFTLRIFGTEKGQETRVCFRKTILPPSQTVHGEAEALIEIFTPLIDAYVFINNKGELADEVITIGPHLISHDGKEITGTFSKAVWSSTTNPLLEFYTIGRQEALEFERGMKLAYMAIQKALYDRPTLFTKRTEPKKSKPLTNGRKRKKKKRNVVRAVKVINVNKIEMKKFVEEMNTAKRTINCPSWGVIGHWRNYKSGKRTWVQPYRKGKDRHKEGAYAPKEYRFIEGVTK
;
A
#
# COMPACT_ATOMS: atom_id res chain seq x y z
N MET A 1 12.18 -13.54 -12.93
CA MET A 1 12.31 -12.43 -11.97
C MET A 1 11.08 -12.57 -11.07
N ASN A 2 11.20 -13.36 -10.00
CA ASN A 2 10.13 -13.55 -9.03
C ASN A 2 9.97 -12.23 -8.27
N LEU A 3 8.74 -11.80 -7.94
CA LEU A 3 8.58 -10.87 -6.81
C LEU A 3 9.36 -11.45 -5.65
N ASP A 4 10.35 -10.70 -5.17
CA ASP A 4 11.10 -10.96 -3.95
C ASP A 4 11.40 -12.45 -3.69
N THR A 5 12.62 -12.88 -3.98
CA THR A 5 13.26 -13.90 -3.15
C THR A 5 13.17 -13.37 -1.72
N PHE A 6 12.14 -13.78 -0.98
CA PHE A 6 11.79 -13.13 0.29
C PHE A 6 12.84 -13.52 1.32
N ILE A 7 13.62 -12.53 1.74
CA ILE A 7 14.49 -12.65 2.90
C ILE A 7 13.58 -12.37 4.10
N SER A 8 13.14 -13.44 4.77
CA SER A 8 12.55 -13.32 6.09
C SER A 8 13.65 -12.82 7.02
N CYS A 9 13.50 -11.61 7.54
CA CYS A 9 14.42 -11.12 8.55
C CYS A 9 13.83 -11.32 9.94
N GLU A 10 14.51 -12.14 10.73
CA GLU A 10 14.11 -12.42 12.11
C GLU A 10 14.34 -11.21 13.02
N THR A 11 15.22 -10.29 12.60
CA THR A 11 15.61 -9.09 13.31
C THR A 11 14.40 -8.17 13.59
N ASN A 12 14.31 -7.67 14.82
CA ASN A 12 13.35 -6.62 15.17
C ASN A 12 13.74 -5.32 14.47
N ILE A 13 12.75 -4.56 13.99
CA ILE A 13 13.01 -3.30 13.27
C ILE A 13 13.39 -2.13 14.19
N PHE A 14 13.41 -2.33 15.50
CA PHE A 14 13.82 -1.39 16.53
C PHE A 14 14.41 -2.13 17.73
N ASP A 15 15.20 -1.42 18.53
CA ASP A 15 15.74 -1.94 19.78
C ASP A 15 14.61 -2.23 20.78
N VAL A 16 14.58 -3.47 21.30
CA VAL A 16 13.61 -3.94 22.31
C VAL A 16 13.77 -3.25 23.67
N ASN A 17 14.88 -2.53 23.88
CA ASN A 17 15.13 -1.72 25.06
C ASN A 17 14.88 -0.22 24.82
N ASP A 18 14.35 0.17 23.64
CA ASP A 18 14.07 1.58 23.36
C ASP A 18 13.05 2.14 24.37
N SER A 19 13.46 3.17 25.11
CA SER A 19 12.63 3.86 26.12
C SER A 19 11.27 4.34 25.60
N ARG A 20 11.11 4.49 24.27
CA ARG A 20 9.89 4.96 23.62
C ARG A 20 8.88 3.85 23.33
N LEU A 21 9.25 2.56 23.48
CA LEU A 21 8.38 1.43 23.18
C LEU A 21 7.02 1.50 23.86
N LYS A 22 7.00 1.83 25.15
CA LYS A 22 5.75 2.00 25.90
C LYS A 22 4.87 3.10 25.31
N THR A 23 5.48 4.19 24.86
CA THR A 23 4.77 5.31 24.22
C THR A 23 4.21 4.91 22.86
N TRP A 24 4.97 4.14 22.07
CA TRP A 24 4.50 3.62 20.79
C TRP A 24 3.35 2.62 20.96
N GLY A 25 3.48 1.65 21.88
CA GLY A 25 2.44 0.68 22.22
C GLY A 25 1.13 1.34 22.69
N ASN A 26 1.22 2.38 23.52
CA ASN A 26 0.04 3.16 23.92
C ASN A 26 -0.63 3.87 22.74
N ARG A 27 0.15 4.30 21.74
CA ARG A 27 -0.39 4.98 20.56
C ARG A 27 -0.99 3.98 19.57
N TRP A 28 -0.35 2.84 19.34
CA TRP A 28 -0.85 1.76 18.50
C TRP A 28 -2.15 1.15 19.03
N SER A 29 -2.25 0.96 20.35
CA SER A 29 -3.45 0.43 21.01
C SER A 29 -4.61 1.44 21.14
N SER A 30 -4.36 2.73 20.88
CA SER A 30 -5.39 3.76 21.04
C SER A 30 -6.40 3.77 19.89
N SER A 31 -7.69 3.94 20.21
CA SER A 31 -8.73 4.12 19.20
C SER A 31 -8.51 5.41 18.40
N PHE A 32 -8.74 5.37 17.10
CA PHE A 32 -8.71 6.58 16.25
C PHE A 32 -9.80 6.53 15.16
N ASP A 33 -10.20 7.70 14.65
CA ASP A 33 -11.22 7.80 13.60
C ASP A 33 -10.61 7.58 12.21
N TRP A 34 -10.43 6.31 11.82
CA TRP A 34 -10.00 5.90 10.48
C TRP A 34 -10.98 6.34 9.38
N ARG A 35 -12.24 6.60 9.73
CA ARG A 35 -13.28 7.03 8.77
C ARG A 35 -13.08 8.47 8.27
N GLY A 36 -12.00 9.14 8.64
CA GLY A 36 -11.59 10.43 8.10
C GLY A 36 -10.69 10.33 6.86
N TYR A 37 -10.20 9.14 6.55
CA TYR A 37 -9.31 8.86 5.42
C TYR A 37 -10.11 8.50 4.16
N ASP A 38 -9.47 8.63 2.99
CA ASP A 38 -10.00 8.06 1.74
C ASP A 38 -10.22 6.55 1.93
N GLN A 39 -11.34 6.04 1.45
CA GLN A 39 -11.72 4.64 1.64
C GLN A 39 -11.67 3.88 0.33
N ILE A 40 -10.97 2.76 0.30
CA ILE A 40 -10.95 1.83 -0.82
C ILE A 40 -11.70 0.58 -0.39
N GLU A 41 -12.72 0.20 -1.16
CA GLU A 41 -13.53 -0.99 -0.90
C GLU A 41 -13.35 -2.00 -2.02
N MET A 42 -13.05 -3.25 -1.65
CA MET A 42 -12.93 -4.39 -2.57
C MET A 42 -13.12 -5.72 -1.85
N ASN A 43 -13.37 -6.80 -2.58
CA ASN A 43 -13.34 -8.16 -2.03
C ASN A 43 -11.93 -8.79 -2.13
N GLU A 44 -11.74 -9.96 -1.53
CA GLU A 44 -10.46 -10.68 -1.56
C GLU A 44 -9.98 -11.03 -2.98
N GLU A 45 -10.89 -11.46 -3.86
CA GLU A 45 -10.57 -11.79 -5.25
C GLU A 45 -10.06 -10.57 -6.02
N GLU A 46 -10.73 -9.42 -5.87
CA GLU A 46 -10.34 -8.15 -6.46
C GLU A 46 -8.96 -7.71 -5.94
N LEU A 47 -8.69 -7.87 -4.65
CA LEU A 47 -7.38 -7.55 -4.08
C LEU A 47 -6.28 -8.45 -4.65
N ASN A 48 -6.52 -9.76 -4.72
CA ASN A 48 -5.57 -10.73 -5.27
C ASN A 48 -5.22 -10.41 -6.73
N ASN A 49 -6.24 -10.09 -7.53
CA ASN A 49 -6.06 -9.65 -8.91
C ASN A 49 -5.19 -8.37 -9.04
N LEU A 50 -5.21 -7.47 -8.05
CA LEU A 50 -4.30 -6.31 -8.04
C LEU A 50 -2.87 -6.67 -7.61
N VAL A 51 -2.70 -7.70 -6.77
CA VAL A 51 -1.40 -8.17 -6.25
C VAL A 51 -0.62 -8.96 -7.29
N GLU A 52 -1.26 -9.88 -8.03
CA GLU A 52 -0.60 -10.71 -9.04
C GLU A 52 0.30 -9.94 -10.05
N PRO A 53 -0.13 -8.79 -10.64
CA PRO A 53 0.68 -8.03 -11.59
C PRO A 53 1.92 -7.37 -10.98
N LEU A 54 2.11 -7.41 -9.65
CA LEU A 54 3.35 -7.00 -9.02
C LEU A 54 4.54 -7.88 -9.48
N ASN A 55 4.30 -9.13 -9.91
CA ASN A 55 5.32 -10.11 -10.33
C ASN A 55 6.09 -9.70 -11.59
N GLY A 56 5.48 -8.90 -12.44
CA GLY A 56 6.04 -8.48 -13.74
C GLY A 56 6.43 -7.01 -13.81
N MET A 57 6.63 -6.33 -12.68
CA MET A 57 6.92 -4.90 -12.67
C MET A 57 8.29 -4.56 -13.28
N SER A 58 8.33 -3.46 -14.03
CA SER A 58 9.57 -2.93 -14.64
C SER A 58 10.33 -1.94 -13.74
N TYR A 59 9.79 -1.62 -12.56
CA TYR A 59 10.39 -0.71 -11.59
C TYR A 59 10.40 -1.34 -10.19
N ALA A 60 11.24 -0.82 -9.29
CA ALA A 60 11.47 -1.41 -7.98
C ALA A 60 10.23 -1.27 -7.09
N GLY A 61 9.87 -2.33 -6.36
CA GLY A 61 8.72 -2.31 -5.43
C GLY A 61 8.83 -1.21 -4.37
N SER A 62 10.05 -0.85 -3.97
CA SER A 62 10.32 0.25 -3.05
C SER A 62 9.85 1.62 -3.55
N ASP A 63 9.80 1.84 -4.88
CA ASP A 63 9.31 3.11 -5.43
C ASP A 63 7.82 3.34 -5.10
N LEU A 64 7.01 2.27 -5.00
CA LEU A 64 5.58 2.35 -4.63
C LEU A 64 5.37 2.78 -3.18
N ILE A 65 6.33 2.50 -2.31
CA ILE A 65 6.27 2.83 -0.88
C ILE A 65 6.89 4.21 -0.62
N LEU A 66 8.01 4.51 -1.29
CA LEU A 66 8.72 5.79 -1.16
C LEU A 66 7.95 6.96 -1.79
N LYS A 67 7.20 6.68 -2.87
CA LYS A 67 6.38 7.67 -3.57
C LYS A 67 5.01 7.04 -3.83
N PRO A 68 4.11 7.04 -2.83
CA PRO A 68 2.77 6.53 -3.00
C PRO A 68 1.87 7.54 -3.71
N ALA A 69 0.93 7.06 -4.52
CA ALA A 69 -0.12 7.87 -5.13
C ALA A 69 -1.16 8.31 -4.09
N LEU A 70 -1.42 7.46 -3.11
CA LEU A 70 -2.30 7.71 -1.97
C LEU A 70 -1.58 7.23 -0.70
N PRO A 71 -0.87 8.12 0.01
CA PRO A 71 -0.01 7.73 1.13
C PRO A 71 -0.78 7.09 2.30
N GLU A 72 -1.91 7.67 2.67
CA GLU A 72 -2.73 7.24 3.80
C GLU A 72 -4.18 7.04 3.35
N PHE A 73 -4.75 5.88 3.64
CA PHE A 73 -6.10 5.49 3.26
C PHE A 73 -6.58 4.32 4.11
N THR A 74 -7.89 4.08 4.12
CA THR A 74 -8.46 2.85 4.67
C THR A 74 -8.81 1.90 3.54
N LEU A 75 -8.30 0.67 3.60
CA LEU A 75 -8.74 -0.44 2.78
C LEU A 75 -9.77 -1.25 3.55
N ARG A 76 -10.87 -1.58 2.89
CA ARG A 76 -11.93 -2.44 3.39
C ARG A 76 -12.02 -3.66 2.49
N ILE A 77 -11.72 -4.83 3.06
CA ILE A 77 -11.68 -6.11 2.38
C ILE A 77 -12.86 -6.94 2.85
N PHE A 78 -13.75 -7.29 1.93
CA PHE A 78 -14.85 -8.20 2.21
C PHE A 78 -14.41 -9.64 1.98
N GLY A 79 -14.61 -10.49 2.98
CA GLY A 79 -14.39 -11.92 2.87
C GLY A 79 -15.48 -12.61 2.04
N THR A 80 -15.28 -13.90 1.80
CA THR A 80 -16.22 -14.75 1.04
C THR A 80 -17.47 -15.07 1.85
N GLU A 81 -17.37 -15.16 3.18
CA GLU A 81 -18.49 -15.42 4.06
C GLU A 81 -19.18 -14.14 4.54
N LYS A 82 -20.49 -14.24 4.77
CA LYS A 82 -21.29 -13.10 5.22
C LYS A 82 -20.84 -12.61 6.59
N GLY A 83 -20.37 -11.36 6.63
CA GLY A 83 -19.94 -10.70 7.86
C GLY A 83 -18.44 -10.77 8.12
N GLN A 84 -17.68 -11.53 7.31
CA GLN A 84 -16.23 -11.48 7.31
C GLN A 84 -15.75 -10.19 6.67
N GLU A 85 -14.95 -9.43 7.42
CA GLU A 85 -14.42 -8.17 6.98
C GLU A 85 -13.10 -7.85 7.68
N THR A 86 -12.08 -7.58 6.87
CA THR A 86 -10.81 -7.01 7.35
C THR A 86 -10.73 -5.56 6.91
N ARG A 87 -10.55 -4.64 7.85
CA ARG A 87 -10.18 -3.25 7.55
C ARG A 87 -8.71 -3.04 7.84
N VAL A 88 -8.07 -2.25 7.01
CA VAL A 88 -6.68 -1.84 7.18
C VAL A 88 -6.60 -0.35 7.01
N CYS A 89 -6.18 0.38 8.04
CA CYS A 89 -5.91 1.80 7.93
C CYS A 89 -4.40 2.00 7.77
N PHE A 90 -3.98 2.35 6.55
CA PHE A 90 -2.61 2.75 6.26
C PHE A 90 -2.42 4.20 6.65
N ARG A 91 -1.45 4.45 7.53
CA ARG A 91 -1.11 5.80 7.97
C ARG A 91 0.38 5.98 8.11
N LYS A 92 0.85 7.22 8.14
CA LYS A 92 2.26 7.48 8.40
C LYS A 92 2.69 6.88 9.74
N THR A 93 3.81 6.15 9.72
CA THR A 93 4.33 5.52 10.93
C THR A 93 4.70 6.54 12.00
N ILE A 94 4.61 6.11 13.26
CA ILE A 94 5.07 6.87 14.41
C ILE A 94 6.53 6.57 14.76
N LEU A 95 7.10 5.55 14.12
CA LEU A 95 8.50 5.17 14.32
C LEU A 95 9.44 6.22 13.72
N PRO A 96 10.66 6.34 14.27
CA PRO A 96 11.74 7.12 13.68
C PRO A 96 12.00 6.75 12.22
N PRO A 97 12.43 7.72 11.38
CA PRO A 97 12.57 7.52 9.94
C PRO A 97 13.70 6.57 9.53
N SER A 98 14.63 6.25 10.42
CA SER A 98 15.70 5.29 10.18
C SER A 98 16.00 4.55 11.47
N GLN A 99 16.09 3.23 11.37
CA GLN A 99 16.48 2.33 12.43
C GLN A 99 17.61 1.46 11.90
N THR A 100 18.78 1.56 12.53
CA THR A 100 19.93 0.73 12.19
C THR A 100 20.03 -0.38 13.20
N VAL A 101 20.09 -1.62 12.72
CA VAL A 101 20.26 -2.81 13.53
C VAL A 101 21.52 -3.52 13.07
N HIS A 102 22.34 -3.93 14.03
CA HIS A 102 23.54 -4.70 13.77
C HIS A 102 23.16 -6.18 13.82
N GLY A 103 23.44 -6.91 12.74
CA GLY A 103 23.17 -8.33 12.68
C GLY A 103 24.16 -9.14 13.53
N GLU A 104 23.87 -10.43 13.71
CA GLU A 104 24.73 -11.33 14.49
C GLU A 104 26.08 -11.62 13.81
N ALA A 105 26.14 -11.54 12.48
CA ALA A 105 27.38 -11.67 11.72
C ALA A 105 28.20 -10.37 11.79
N GLU A 106 29.50 -10.50 12.03
CA GLU A 106 30.44 -9.39 12.01
C GLU A 106 30.35 -8.67 10.65
N ALA A 107 30.21 -7.34 10.68
CA ALA A 107 29.99 -6.47 9.51
C ALA A 107 28.62 -6.52 8.79
N LEU A 108 27.61 -7.23 9.32
CA LEU A 108 26.22 -7.13 8.83
C LEU A 108 25.50 -5.92 9.44
N ILE A 109 25.06 -4.99 8.58
CA ILE A 109 24.28 -3.81 8.96
C ILE A 109 22.94 -3.84 8.25
N GLU A 110 21.86 -3.78 9.01
CA GLU A 110 20.50 -3.67 8.50
C GLU A 110 19.96 -2.27 8.79
N ILE A 111 19.40 -1.61 7.77
CA ILE A 111 18.81 -0.28 7.90
C ILE A 111 17.35 -0.36 7.46
N PHE A 112 16.47 -0.25 8.44
CA PHE A 112 15.03 -0.13 8.22
C PHE A 112 14.65 1.34 8.14
N THR A 113 13.85 1.69 7.13
CA THR A 113 13.26 3.03 7.01
C THR A 113 11.74 2.89 7.16
N PRO A 114 11.18 2.90 8.37
CA PRO A 114 9.74 2.87 8.58
C PRO A 114 9.04 4.02 7.87
N LEU A 115 7.98 3.75 7.11
CA LEU A 115 7.22 4.80 6.42
C LEU A 115 5.73 4.78 6.75
N ILE A 116 5.11 3.60 6.72
CA ILE A 116 3.66 3.43 6.87
C ILE A 116 3.39 2.35 7.92
N ASP A 117 2.42 2.60 8.79
CA ASP A 117 1.82 1.61 9.68
C ASP A 117 0.46 1.20 9.09
N ALA A 118 0.24 -0.10 8.95
CA ALA A 118 -1.03 -0.73 8.61
C ALA A 118 -1.72 -1.17 9.89
N TYR A 119 -2.75 -0.41 10.31
CA TYR A 119 -3.58 -0.77 11.47
C TYR A 119 -4.67 -1.73 11.00
N VAL A 120 -4.58 -2.98 11.41
CA VAL A 120 -5.45 -4.08 10.99
C VAL A 120 -6.59 -4.25 11.99
N PHE A 121 -7.80 -4.44 11.45
CA PHE A 121 -9.04 -4.62 12.19
C PHE A 121 -9.79 -5.82 11.59
N ILE A 122 -9.80 -6.94 12.30
CA ILE A 122 -10.35 -8.22 11.86
C ILE A 122 -11.72 -8.41 12.52
N ASN A 123 -12.79 -8.39 11.73
CA ASN A 123 -14.17 -8.66 12.17
C ASN A 123 -14.69 -7.81 13.34
N ASN A 124 -14.02 -6.72 13.70
CA ASN A 124 -14.31 -5.93 14.90
C ASN A 124 -14.89 -4.53 14.61
N LYS A 125 -15.40 -4.30 13.39
CA LYS A 125 -16.01 -3.04 12.94
C LYS A 125 -15.08 -1.81 12.96
N GLY A 126 -13.78 -2.00 13.14
CA GLY A 126 -12.80 -0.93 13.17
C GLY A 126 -12.79 -0.15 14.49
N GLU A 127 -13.07 -0.79 15.62
CA GLU A 127 -13.12 -0.13 16.93
C GLU A 127 -11.72 0.06 17.55
N LEU A 128 -10.95 -1.02 17.64
CA LEU A 128 -9.57 -1.05 18.11
C LEU A 128 -8.73 -1.87 17.12
N ALA A 129 -7.48 -1.47 16.89
CA ALA A 129 -6.62 -2.28 16.04
C ALA A 129 -6.36 -3.63 16.73
N ASP A 130 -6.39 -4.70 15.96
CA ASP A 130 -5.97 -6.01 16.43
C ASP A 130 -4.48 -6.23 16.18
N GLU A 131 -3.91 -5.59 15.16
CA GLU A 131 -2.49 -5.63 14.86
C GLU A 131 -2.03 -4.35 14.15
N VAL A 132 -0.76 -3.99 14.32
CA VAL A 132 -0.09 -2.93 13.57
C VAL A 132 1.14 -3.51 12.90
N ILE A 133 1.18 -3.40 11.57
CA ILE A 133 2.29 -3.85 10.73
C ILE A 133 2.98 -2.63 10.13
N THR A 134 4.27 -2.46 10.39
CA THR A 134 5.06 -1.39 9.78
C THR A 134 5.64 -1.85 8.46
N ILE A 135 5.56 -0.97 7.45
CA ILE A 135 6.02 -1.16 6.08
C ILE A 135 7.03 -0.08 5.72
N GLY A 136 8.10 -0.45 5.03
CA GLY A 136 9.12 0.49 4.55
C GLY A 136 10.20 -0.14 3.68
N PRO A 137 11.13 0.64 3.12
CA PRO A 137 12.33 0.10 2.50
C PRO A 137 13.31 -0.45 3.53
N HIS A 138 14.07 -1.44 3.09
CA HIS A 138 15.10 -2.12 3.85
C HIS A 138 16.40 -2.12 3.04
N LEU A 139 17.51 -1.79 3.70
CA LEU A 139 18.85 -1.91 3.13
C LEU A 139 19.67 -2.86 4.01
N ILE A 140 20.24 -3.90 3.40
CA ILE A 140 21.17 -4.84 4.02
C ILE A 140 22.54 -4.53 3.45
N SER A 141 23.52 -4.27 4.31
CA SER A 141 24.91 -4.07 3.95
C SER A 141 25.78 -5.12 4.62
N HIS A 142 26.61 -5.81 3.84
CA HIS A 142 27.59 -6.78 4.32
C HIS A 142 28.88 -6.63 3.52
N ASP A 143 30.01 -6.38 4.19
CA ASP A 143 31.32 -6.14 3.56
C ASP A 143 31.29 -5.09 2.43
N GLY A 144 30.52 -4.01 2.62
CA GLY A 144 30.36 -2.94 1.64
C GLY A 144 29.51 -3.28 0.40
N LYS A 145 28.91 -4.48 0.34
CA LYS A 145 27.89 -4.84 -0.65
C LYS A 145 26.51 -4.54 -0.08
N GLU A 146 25.72 -3.78 -0.84
CA GLU A 146 24.36 -3.38 -0.43
C GLU A 146 23.29 -4.11 -1.24
N ILE A 147 22.27 -4.58 -0.54
CA ILE A 147 21.03 -5.12 -1.11
C ILE A 147 19.90 -4.24 -0.59
N THR A 148 19.02 -3.80 -1.50
CA THR A 148 17.85 -3.00 -1.14
C THR A 148 16.57 -3.76 -1.44
N GLY A 149 15.58 -3.59 -0.57
CA GLY A 149 14.29 -4.25 -0.66
C GLY A 149 13.21 -3.48 0.10
N THR A 150 12.12 -4.19 0.42
CA THR A 150 11.01 -3.66 1.23
C THR A 150 10.68 -4.65 2.33
N PHE A 151 10.36 -4.15 3.51
CA PHE A 151 9.97 -4.97 4.66
C PHE A 151 8.52 -4.72 5.06
N SER A 152 7.97 -5.70 5.75
CA SER A 152 6.76 -5.61 6.56
C SER A 152 7.03 -6.37 7.85
N LYS A 153 6.63 -5.82 8.99
CA LYS A 153 6.82 -6.45 10.30
C LYS A 153 5.70 -6.06 11.25
N ALA A 154 5.08 -7.02 11.94
CA ALA A 154 4.21 -6.70 13.07
C ALA A 154 5.03 -6.03 14.18
N VAL A 155 4.58 -4.87 14.63
CA VAL A 155 5.23 -4.07 15.69
C VAL A 155 4.39 -3.99 16.96
N TRP A 156 3.13 -4.37 16.86
CA TRP A 156 2.18 -4.41 17.96
C TRP A 156 1.01 -5.31 17.58
N SER A 157 0.55 -6.16 18.50
CA SER A 157 -0.65 -6.98 18.32
C SER A 157 -1.45 -6.99 19.62
N SER A 158 -2.77 -7.02 19.50
CA SER A 158 -3.68 -7.17 20.63
C SER A 158 -3.71 -8.63 21.09
N THR A 159 -3.66 -8.85 22.39
CA THR A 159 -3.84 -10.19 22.98
C THR A 159 -5.31 -10.63 23.03
N THR A 160 -6.25 -9.81 22.55
CA THR A 160 -7.69 -10.03 22.76
C THR A 160 -8.41 -10.66 21.58
N ASN A 161 -7.77 -10.77 20.41
CA ASN A 161 -8.41 -11.31 19.22
C ASN A 161 -7.93 -12.76 18.98
N PRO A 162 -8.78 -13.78 19.20
CA PRO A 162 -8.39 -15.18 19.05
C PRO A 162 -8.05 -15.55 17.59
N LEU A 163 -8.52 -14.78 16.60
CA LEU A 163 -8.14 -15.02 15.19
C LEU A 163 -6.67 -14.69 14.93
N LEU A 164 -6.09 -13.74 15.66
CA LEU A 164 -4.64 -13.50 15.62
C LEU A 164 -3.85 -14.63 16.28
N GLU A 165 -4.43 -15.28 17.28
CA GLU A 165 -3.81 -16.43 17.93
C GLU A 165 -3.54 -17.55 16.89
N PHE A 166 -4.49 -17.81 15.98
CA PHE A 166 -4.31 -18.74 14.86
C PHE A 166 -3.14 -18.38 13.93
N TYR A 167 -2.94 -17.09 13.64
CA TYR A 167 -1.79 -16.64 12.84
C TYR A 167 -0.48 -16.71 13.63
N THR A 168 -0.50 -16.51 14.95
CA THR A 168 0.71 -16.58 15.80
C THR A 168 1.15 -18.00 16.14
N ILE A 169 0.25 -19.00 16.05
CA ILE A 169 0.59 -20.42 16.24
C ILE A 169 1.44 -20.95 15.07
N GLY A 170 1.26 -20.37 13.86
CA GLY A 170 2.03 -20.69 12.67
C GLY A 170 2.93 -19.53 12.23
N ARG A 171 4.25 -19.62 12.50
CA ARG A 171 5.21 -18.54 12.16
C ARG A 171 5.15 -18.13 10.69
N GLN A 172 4.88 -19.07 9.79
CA GLN A 172 4.82 -18.81 8.36
C GLN A 172 3.55 -18.04 7.97
N GLU A 173 2.41 -18.40 8.58
CA GLU A 173 1.11 -17.79 8.34
C GLU A 173 1.09 -16.31 8.79
N ALA A 174 1.71 -16.00 9.93
CA ALA A 174 1.91 -14.61 10.35
C ALA A 174 2.75 -13.82 9.33
N LEU A 175 3.88 -14.37 8.87
CA LEU A 175 4.74 -13.70 7.90
C LEU A 175 4.04 -13.47 6.55
N GLU A 176 3.25 -14.44 6.08
CA GLU A 176 2.45 -14.27 4.86
C GLU A 176 1.33 -13.24 5.04
N PHE A 177 0.72 -13.16 6.23
CA PHE A 177 -0.27 -12.13 6.53
C PHE A 177 0.35 -10.72 6.49
N GLU A 178 1.47 -10.52 7.17
CA GLU A 178 2.23 -9.26 7.16
C GLU A 178 2.63 -8.86 5.73
N ARG A 179 3.16 -9.82 4.97
CA ARG A 179 3.52 -9.65 3.57
C ARG A 179 2.30 -9.29 2.73
N GLY A 180 1.16 -9.94 2.96
CA GLY A 180 -0.10 -9.68 2.29
C GLY A 180 -0.52 -8.22 2.44
N MET A 181 -0.40 -7.65 3.65
CA MET A 181 -0.72 -6.23 3.89
C MET A 181 0.21 -5.28 3.14
N LYS A 182 1.51 -5.61 3.06
CA LYS A 182 2.48 -4.87 2.23
C LYS A 182 2.13 -4.92 0.76
N LEU A 183 1.85 -6.11 0.25
CA LEU A 183 1.49 -6.32 -1.16
C LEU A 183 0.18 -5.60 -1.50
N ALA A 184 -0.81 -5.62 -0.61
CA ALA A 184 -2.05 -4.87 -0.78
C ALA A 184 -1.81 -3.36 -0.92
N TYR A 185 -0.98 -2.78 -0.05
CA TYR A 185 -0.60 -1.38 -0.15
C TYR A 185 0.04 -1.07 -1.51
N MET A 186 1.08 -1.84 -1.88
CA MET A 186 1.82 -1.66 -3.13
C MET A 186 0.93 -1.84 -4.38
N ALA A 187 0.07 -2.86 -4.39
CA ALA A 187 -0.86 -3.16 -5.46
C ALA A 187 -1.80 -1.99 -5.73
N ILE A 188 -2.35 -1.38 -4.68
CA ILE A 188 -3.19 -0.20 -4.78
C ILE A 188 -2.42 1.00 -5.32
N GLN A 189 -1.20 1.26 -4.83
CA GLN A 189 -0.38 2.35 -5.35
C GLN A 189 -0.11 2.17 -6.84
N LYS A 190 0.25 0.96 -7.25
CA LYS A 190 0.48 0.61 -8.66
C LYS A 190 -0.76 0.81 -9.50
N ALA A 191 -1.91 0.32 -9.05
CA ALA A 191 -3.17 0.45 -9.78
C ALA A 191 -3.55 1.93 -9.97
N LEU A 192 -3.34 2.77 -8.94
CA LEU A 192 -3.57 4.21 -9.03
C LEU A 192 -2.63 4.90 -10.04
N TYR A 193 -1.37 4.44 -10.14
CA TYR A 193 -0.41 4.96 -11.11
C TYR A 193 -0.71 4.53 -12.54
N ASP A 194 -0.93 3.24 -12.75
CA ASP A 194 -0.99 2.66 -14.10
C ASP A 194 -2.38 2.74 -14.71
N ARG A 195 -3.43 2.60 -13.88
CA ARG A 195 -4.83 2.50 -14.31
C ARG A 195 -5.78 3.12 -13.28
N PRO A 196 -5.73 4.46 -13.12
CA PRO A 196 -6.64 5.16 -12.22
C PRO A 196 -8.13 4.93 -12.55
N THR A 197 -8.49 4.49 -13.77
CA THR A 197 -9.85 4.12 -14.17
C THR A 197 -10.41 2.87 -13.48
N LEU A 198 -9.54 2.02 -12.93
CA LEU A 198 -9.96 0.91 -12.05
C LEU A 198 -10.69 1.41 -10.82
N PHE A 199 -10.50 2.67 -10.46
CA PHE A 199 -11.08 3.28 -9.28
C PHE A 199 -12.18 4.26 -9.66
N THR A 200 -13.40 4.00 -9.19
CA THR A 200 -14.53 4.93 -9.31
C THR A 200 -14.69 5.72 -8.02
N LYS A 201 -14.84 7.02 -8.14
CA LYS A 201 -15.01 7.92 -6.99
C LYS A 201 -16.49 8.11 -6.71
N ARG A 202 -16.89 7.91 -5.45
CA ARG A 202 -18.17 8.37 -4.90
C ARG A 202 -17.88 9.28 -3.71
N THR A 203 -18.68 10.32 -3.56
CA THR A 203 -18.61 11.19 -2.39
C THR A 203 -19.78 10.84 -1.49
N GLU A 204 -19.50 10.43 -0.26
CA GLU A 204 -20.55 10.14 0.70
C GLU A 204 -20.63 11.25 1.76
N PRO A 205 -21.83 11.81 2.01
CA PRO A 205 -22.02 12.79 3.07
C PRO A 205 -21.97 12.09 4.43
N LYS A 206 -20.93 12.35 5.22
CA LYS A 206 -20.81 11.77 6.55
C LYS A 206 -21.32 12.73 7.63
N LYS A 207 -22.26 12.28 8.43
CA LYS A 207 -22.62 12.92 9.71
C LYS A 207 -21.49 12.65 10.71
N SER A 208 -20.68 13.65 11.01
CA SER A 208 -19.74 13.56 12.13
C SER A 208 -20.49 13.75 13.46
N LYS A 209 -20.30 12.85 14.43
CA LYS A 209 -20.63 13.17 15.82
C LYS A 209 -19.48 14.03 16.35
N PRO A 210 -19.74 15.22 16.92
CA PRO A 210 -18.67 16.03 17.47
C PRO A 210 -18.00 15.29 18.63
N LEU A 211 -16.66 15.25 18.63
CA LEU A 211 -15.87 14.81 19.77
C LEU A 211 -16.27 15.65 20.99
N THR A 212 -17.00 15.04 21.93
CA THR A 212 -17.44 15.70 23.15
C THR A 212 -16.31 15.72 24.16
N ASN A 213 -15.41 16.71 24.06
CA ASN A 213 -14.54 17.08 25.17
C ASN A 213 -15.11 18.34 25.85
N GLY A 214 -15.57 18.17 27.08
CA GLY A 214 -15.82 19.27 28.02
C GLY A 214 -17.23 19.88 27.98
N ARG A 215 -17.90 19.84 29.14
CA ARG A 215 -19.13 20.58 29.46
C ARG A 215 -18.95 22.09 29.20
N LYS A 216 -19.36 22.61 28.04
CA LYS A 216 -19.72 24.04 27.89
C LYS A 216 -20.89 24.25 26.91
N ARG A 217 -21.97 24.81 27.48
CA ARG A 217 -23.20 25.46 26.95
C ARG A 217 -23.76 25.04 25.57
N LYS A 218 -25.05 24.69 25.58
CA LYS A 218 -25.94 24.47 24.42
C LYS A 218 -26.01 25.71 23.51
N LYS A 219 -25.15 25.80 22.50
CA LYS A 219 -25.48 26.49 21.24
C LYS A 219 -25.84 25.43 20.21
N LYS A 220 -26.89 25.63 19.40
CA LYS A 220 -27.24 24.77 18.26
C LYS A 220 -26.02 24.68 17.33
N LYS A 221 -25.17 23.69 17.52
CA LYS A 221 -23.99 23.46 16.69
C LYS A 221 -24.47 22.90 15.35
N ARG A 222 -24.19 23.61 14.25
CA ARG A 222 -24.47 23.15 12.89
C ARG A 222 -23.82 21.78 12.70
N ASN A 223 -24.57 20.81 12.15
CA ASN A 223 -24.01 19.53 11.73
C ASN A 223 -22.92 19.79 10.69
N VAL A 224 -21.66 19.49 11.02
CA VAL A 224 -20.56 19.55 10.05
C VAL A 224 -20.60 18.24 9.27
N VAL A 225 -21.07 18.31 8.04
CA VAL A 225 -20.99 17.20 7.07
C VAL A 225 -19.56 17.18 6.55
N ARG A 226 -18.82 16.10 6.83
CA ARG A 226 -17.54 15.84 6.15
C ARG A 226 -17.85 14.98 4.93
N ALA A 227 -17.39 15.42 3.75
CA ALA A 227 -17.37 14.57 2.58
C ALA A 227 -16.19 13.60 2.72
N VAL A 228 -16.46 12.30 2.68
CA VAL A 228 -15.42 11.27 2.55
C VAL A 228 -15.42 10.79 1.12
N LYS A 229 -14.23 10.69 0.53
CA LYS A 229 -14.06 10.14 -0.81
C LYS A 229 -13.96 8.62 -0.69
N VAL A 230 -15.01 7.95 -1.16
CA VAL A 230 -15.06 6.49 -1.29
C VAL A 230 -14.61 6.14 -2.70
N ILE A 231 -13.67 5.22 -2.79
CA ILE A 231 -13.00 4.78 -4.00
C ILE A 231 -13.34 3.30 -4.19
N ASN A 232 -14.27 3.01 -5.08
CA ASN A 232 -14.70 1.64 -5.37
C ASN A 232 -13.93 1.08 -6.56
N VAL A 233 -13.74 -0.24 -6.58
CA VAL A 233 -13.26 -0.93 -7.78
C VAL A 233 -14.33 -0.92 -8.87
N ASN A 234 -13.95 -0.49 -10.07
CA ASN A 234 -14.79 -0.54 -11.26
C ASN A 234 -14.77 -1.94 -11.85
N LYS A 235 -15.85 -2.70 -11.68
CA LYS A 235 -15.96 -4.10 -12.12
C LYS A 235 -15.68 -4.32 -13.60
N ILE A 236 -16.09 -3.38 -14.46
CA ILE A 236 -15.86 -3.49 -15.91
C ILE A 236 -14.36 -3.34 -16.22
N GLU A 237 -13.72 -2.31 -15.65
CA GLU A 237 -12.30 -2.07 -15.85
C GLU A 237 -11.45 -3.15 -15.17
N MET A 238 -11.92 -3.71 -14.05
CA MET A 238 -11.29 -4.81 -13.36
C MET A 238 -11.31 -6.10 -14.19
N LYS A 239 -12.45 -6.43 -14.80
CA LYS A 239 -12.55 -7.56 -15.72
C LYS A 239 -11.59 -7.41 -16.90
N LYS A 240 -11.55 -6.24 -17.53
CA LYS A 240 -10.58 -5.93 -18.59
C LYS A 240 -9.14 -6.10 -18.10
N PHE A 241 -8.83 -5.59 -16.92
CA PHE A 241 -7.50 -5.70 -16.34
C PHE A 241 -7.03 -7.15 -16.17
N VAL A 242 -7.91 -8.03 -15.67
CA VAL A 242 -7.65 -9.47 -15.53
C VAL A 242 -7.51 -10.15 -16.90
N GLU A 243 -8.41 -9.89 -17.85
CA GLU A 243 -8.33 -10.44 -19.22
C GLU A 243 -7.02 -10.03 -19.92
N GLU A 244 -6.58 -8.79 -19.71
CA GLU A 244 -5.33 -8.25 -20.26
C GLU A 244 -4.06 -8.76 -19.58
N MET A 245 -4.14 -9.23 -18.33
CA MET A 245 -3.03 -9.96 -17.71
C MET A 245 -2.83 -11.32 -18.38
N ASN A 246 -3.92 -11.97 -18.76
CA ASN A 246 -3.91 -13.32 -19.34
C ASN A 246 -3.54 -13.34 -20.83
N THR A 247 -3.64 -12.21 -21.54
CA THR A 247 -3.31 -12.11 -22.98
C THR A 247 -2.05 -11.27 -23.21
N ALA A 248 -0.91 -11.94 -23.17
CA ALA A 248 0.42 -11.33 -23.30
C ALA A 248 0.73 -10.77 -24.70
N LYS A 249 0.17 -9.61 -25.09
CA LYS A 249 0.72 -8.71 -26.12
C LYS A 249 0.14 -7.30 -26.01
N ARG A 250 0.88 -6.40 -25.36
CA ARG A 250 0.48 -4.99 -25.16
C ARG A 250 0.95 -4.12 -26.33
N THR A 251 0.03 -3.66 -27.17
CA THR A 251 0.31 -2.64 -28.21
C THR A 251 -0.26 -1.28 -27.76
N ILE A 252 0.56 -0.23 -27.78
CA ILE A 252 0.15 1.12 -27.36
C ILE A 252 -0.29 1.90 -28.61
N ASN A 253 -1.58 2.20 -28.73
CA ASN A 253 -2.16 2.89 -29.90
C ASN A 253 -2.41 4.39 -29.68
N CYS A 254 -2.15 4.90 -28.48
CA CYS A 254 -2.28 6.32 -28.17
C CYS A 254 -1.25 7.17 -28.96
N PRO A 255 -1.65 8.23 -29.67
CA PRO A 255 -0.76 9.06 -30.50
C PRO A 255 0.24 9.85 -29.66
N SER A 256 -0.22 10.43 -28.53
CA SER A 256 0.64 11.00 -27.50
C SER A 256 0.00 10.90 -26.11
N TRP A 257 0.77 10.43 -25.13
CA TRP A 257 0.36 10.35 -23.73
C TRP A 257 1.38 11.01 -22.80
N GLY A 258 0.90 11.47 -21.64
CA GLY A 258 1.76 11.98 -20.58
C GLY A 258 2.53 10.85 -19.90
N VAL A 259 3.84 11.03 -19.73
CA VAL A 259 4.67 10.23 -18.84
C VAL A 259 4.89 11.08 -17.59
N ILE A 260 4.46 10.57 -16.45
CA ILE A 260 4.77 11.19 -15.15
C ILE A 260 6.28 11.07 -14.94
N GLY A 261 6.88 12.08 -14.31
CA GLY A 261 8.31 12.08 -14.06
C GLY A 261 8.74 10.84 -13.29
N HIS A 262 9.87 10.24 -13.67
CA HIS A 262 10.37 9.01 -13.09
C HIS A 262 11.89 9.05 -12.99
N TRP A 263 12.45 8.29 -12.06
CA TRP A 263 13.89 8.08 -12.01
C TRP A 263 14.30 7.07 -13.07
N ARG A 264 15.32 7.40 -13.86
CA ARG A 264 15.96 6.48 -14.79
C ARG A 264 17.29 6.03 -14.20
N ASN A 265 17.43 4.73 -14.03
CA ASN A 265 18.68 4.10 -13.65
C ASN A 265 19.44 3.72 -14.92
N TYR A 266 20.69 4.13 -15.02
CA TYR A 266 21.59 3.76 -16.11
C TYR A 266 22.41 2.52 -15.71
N LYS A 267 22.91 1.78 -16.70
CA LYS A 267 23.78 0.61 -16.47
C LYS A 267 25.05 0.95 -15.67
N SER A 268 25.44 2.22 -15.64
CA SER A 268 26.55 2.75 -14.85
C SER A 268 26.23 3.03 -13.38
N GLY A 269 25.00 2.76 -12.90
CA GLY A 269 24.56 3.06 -11.53
C GLY A 269 24.09 4.51 -11.32
N LYS A 270 24.33 5.40 -12.29
CA LYS A 270 23.82 6.78 -12.25
C LYS A 270 22.29 6.79 -12.28
N ARG A 271 21.67 7.58 -11.40
CA ARG A 271 20.22 7.78 -11.32
C ARG A 271 19.89 9.23 -11.67
N THR A 272 19.03 9.45 -12.68
CA THR A 272 18.64 10.79 -13.15
C THR A 272 17.12 10.93 -13.16
N TRP A 273 16.60 12.04 -12.62
CA TRP A 273 15.17 12.32 -12.65
C TRP A 273 14.78 12.76 -14.05
N VAL A 274 13.90 11.99 -14.68
CA VAL A 274 13.27 12.35 -15.94
C VAL A 274 12.02 13.14 -15.58
N GLN A 275 12.00 14.41 -15.93
CA GLN A 275 10.82 15.26 -15.73
C GLN A 275 9.61 14.71 -16.50
N PRO A 276 8.37 14.99 -16.07
CA PRO A 276 7.19 14.63 -16.82
C PRO A 276 7.30 15.11 -18.28
N TYR A 277 6.99 14.24 -19.23
CA TYR A 277 7.13 14.56 -20.65
C TYR A 277 6.08 13.82 -21.49
N ARG A 278 5.87 14.28 -22.73
CA ARG A 278 4.97 13.60 -23.68
C ARG A 278 5.70 12.48 -24.40
N LYS A 279 5.10 11.29 -24.43
CA LYS A 279 5.58 10.12 -25.17
C LYS A 279 4.55 9.74 -26.24
N GLY A 280 4.98 9.01 -27.26
CA GLY A 280 4.14 8.65 -28.42
C GLY A 280 4.71 9.18 -29.74
N LYS A 281 4.09 8.74 -30.85
CA LYS A 281 4.49 9.10 -32.21
C LYS A 281 4.23 10.59 -32.50
N ASP A 282 3.15 11.13 -31.96
CA ASP A 282 2.70 12.50 -32.19
C ASP A 282 2.98 13.45 -31.02
N ARG A 283 3.97 13.14 -30.18
CA ARG A 283 4.30 13.90 -28.96
C ARG A 283 4.60 15.40 -29.17
N HIS A 284 4.92 15.79 -30.40
CA HIS A 284 5.23 17.16 -30.80
C HIS A 284 4.04 17.92 -31.42
N LYS A 285 2.90 17.26 -31.64
CA LYS A 285 1.69 17.91 -32.17
C LYS A 285 0.83 18.46 -31.03
N GLU A 286 0.45 19.73 -31.14
CA GLU A 286 -0.54 20.32 -30.24
C GLU A 286 -1.91 19.67 -30.47
N GLY A 287 -2.66 19.41 -29.38
CA GLY A 287 -3.94 18.70 -29.44
C GLY A 287 -3.87 17.17 -29.57
N ALA A 288 -2.71 16.57 -29.84
CA ALA A 288 -2.56 15.10 -29.96
C ALA A 288 -2.47 14.35 -28.62
N TYR A 289 -2.61 15.06 -27.50
CA TYR A 289 -2.64 14.45 -26.18
C TYR A 289 -3.94 13.65 -26.01
N ALA A 290 -3.80 12.35 -25.87
CA ALA A 290 -4.88 11.47 -25.47
C ALA A 290 -4.46 10.73 -24.19
N PRO A 291 -5.41 10.42 -23.29
CA PRO A 291 -5.17 9.42 -22.25
C PRO A 291 -4.61 8.15 -22.91
N LYS A 292 -3.71 7.45 -22.21
CA LYS A 292 -3.09 6.25 -22.76
C LYS A 292 -4.14 5.15 -22.93
N GLU A 293 -4.73 5.07 -24.12
CA GLU A 293 -5.63 4.00 -24.53
C GLU A 293 -4.83 2.80 -25.04
N TYR A 294 -5.14 1.62 -24.51
CA TYR A 294 -4.71 0.35 -25.06
C TYR A 294 -5.78 -0.08 -26.07
N ARG A 295 -5.40 -0.30 -27.34
CA ARG A 295 -6.25 -0.97 -28.32
C ARG A 295 -5.50 -2.21 -28.80
N PHE A 296 -6.16 -3.35 -28.70
CA PHE A 296 -5.61 -4.64 -29.07
C PHE A 296 -5.62 -4.80 -30.59
N ILE A 297 -4.61 -5.47 -31.12
CA ILE A 297 -4.63 -5.97 -32.50
C ILE A 297 -5.02 -7.44 -32.37
N GLU A 298 -6.15 -7.82 -32.95
CA GLU A 298 -6.54 -9.23 -33.06
C GLU A 298 -5.42 -9.99 -33.76
N GLY A 299 -4.95 -11.06 -33.10
CA GLY A 299 -3.87 -11.87 -33.62
C GLY A 299 -4.31 -12.56 -34.91
N VAL A 300 -3.60 -12.28 -36.00
CA VAL A 300 -3.61 -13.10 -37.21
C VAL A 300 -3.19 -14.51 -36.81
N THR A 301 -4.13 -15.43 -36.87
CA THR A 301 -3.92 -16.88 -36.75
C THR A 301 -3.01 -17.34 -37.88
N LYS A 302 -1.95 -18.08 -37.54
CA LYS A 302 -1.31 -19.03 -38.45
C LYS A 302 -1.60 -20.43 -37.93
#